data_AF-A0A521XUV4-F1
#
_entry.id   AF-A0A521XUV4-F1
#
_cell.length_a   1.000
_cell.length_b   1.000
_cell.length_c   1.000
_cell.angle_alpha   90.00
_cell.angle_beta   90.00
_cell.angle_gamma   90.00
#
_symmetry.space_group_name_H-M   'P 1'
#
loop_
_entity.id
_entity.type
_entity.pdbx_description
1 polymer ?
#
loop_
_entity_poly.entity_id
_entity_poly.type
_entity_poly.pdbx_seq_one_letter_code
_entity_poly.pdbx_strand_id
1 'polypeptide(L)' 'HRGGIATPVEITEEERTMAIRAAHIIGLNVAGIDIVRSHRGPLIMEVNASPGLEGIEKTTGVDVANHIIEFIEKGIK' A
#
# COMPACT_ATOMS: atom_id res chain seq x y z
N HIS A 1 14.12 -5.94 -4.21
CA HIS A 1 15.08 -6.63 -5.10
C HIS A 1 16.58 -6.34 -4.86
N ARG A 2 17.00 -5.42 -3.97
CA ARG A 2 18.43 -5.13 -3.71
C ARG A 2 18.90 -5.50 -2.30
N GLY A 3 18.57 -6.70 -1.83
CA GLY A 3 19.01 -7.23 -0.53
C GLY A 3 18.15 -6.86 0.69
N GLY A 4 17.08 -6.08 0.52
CA GLY A 4 16.09 -5.88 1.57
C GLY A 4 15.29 -7.15 1.87
N ILE A 5 15.06 -7.42 3.15
CA ILE A 5 14.22 -8.53 3.63
C ILE A 5 12.85 -7.96 3.99
N ALA A 6 11.80 -8.56 3.45
CA ALA A 6 10.42 -8.18 3.76
C ALA A 6 9.84 -9.12 4.82
N THR A 7 9.09 -8.55 5.76
CA THR A 7 8.37 -9.29 6.80
C THR A 7 6.95 -8.74 6.93
N PRO A 8 5.96 -9.56 7.31
CA PRO A 8 4.65 -9.06 7.67
C PRO A 8 4.75 -8.01 8.78
N VAL A 9 3.88 -7.02 8.74
CA VAL A 9 3.75 -6.02 9.79
C VAL A 9 2.28 -5.65 9.97
N GLU A 10 1.87 -5.46 11.22
CA GLU A 10 0.60 -4.82 11.52
C GLU A 10 0.79 -3.30 11.47
N ILE A 11 0.01 -2.66 10.60
CA ILE A 11 -0.02 -1.19 10.50
C ILE A 11 -0.98 -0.60 11.51
N THR A 12 -0.67 0.59 12.02
CA THR A 12 -1.55 1.30 12.95
C THR A 12 -2.75 1.92 12.22
N GLU A 13 -3.77 2.31 12.99
CA GLU A 13 -4.92 3.10 12.50
C GLU A 13 -4.47 4.39 11.79
N GLU A 14 -3.45 5.05 12.35
CA GLU A 14 -2.89 6.29 11.81
C GLU A 14 -2.22 6.04 10.45
N GLU A 15 -1.37 5.01 10.34
CA GLU A 15 -0.69 4.64 9.10
C GLU A 15 -1.69 4.26 8.00
N ARG A 16 -2.74 3.50 8.35
CA ARG A 16 -3.81 3.13 7.44
C ARG A 16 -4.56 4.37 6.93
N THR A 17 -4.96 5.26 7.83
CA THR A 17 -5.68 6.49 7.49
C THR A 17 -4.83 7.39 6.59
N MET A 18 -3.54 7.50 6.89
CA MET A 18 -2.57 8.26 6.09
C MET A 18 -2.42 7.70 4.68
N ALA A 19 -2.25 6.38 4.55
CA ALA A 19 -2.11 5.72 3.25
C ALA A 19 -3.33 5.94 2.35
N ILE A 20 -4.53 5.73 2.89
CA ILE A 20 -5.79 5.92 2.14
C ILE A 20 -5.95 7.38 1.70
N ARG A 21 -5.71 8.33 2.62
CA ARG A 21 -5.79 9.77 2.31
C ARG A 21 -4.79 10.19 1.24
N ALA A 22 -3.57 9.69 1.30
CA ALA A 22 -2.54 10.00 0.32
C ALA A 22 -2.95 9.57 -1.09
N ALA A 23 -3.41 8.32 -1.25
CA ALA A 23 -3.91 7.83 -2.55
C ALA A 23 -5.06 8.70 -3.08
N HIS A 24 -6.02 9.05 -2.23
CA HIS A 24 -7.17 9.89 -2.61
C HIS A 24 -6.77 11.31 -3.01
N ILE A 25 -5.85 11.97 -2.28
CA ILE A 25 -5.38 13.32 -2.60
C ILE A 25 -4.67 13.37 -3.94
N ILE A 26 -3.90 12.33 -4.28
CA ILE A 26 -3.20 12.20 -5.56
C ILE A 26 -4.15 11.76 -6.69
N GLY A 27 -5.36 11.31 -6.36
CA GLY A 27 -6.36 10.87 -7.34
C GLY A 27 -6.11 9.46 -7.88
N LEU A 28 -5.44 8.61 -7.10
CA LEU A 28 -5.16 7.22 -7.46
C LEU A 28 -6.15 6.29 -6.77
N ASN A 29 -6.81 5.44 -7.56
CA ASN A 29 -7.68 4.38 -7.04
C ASN A 29 -6.89 3.22 -6.42
N VAL A 30 -5.67 2.98 -6.92
CA VAL A 30 -4.73 1.97 -6.44
C VAL A 30 -3.35 2.61 -6.38
N ALA A 31 -2.67 2.48 -5.25
CA ALA A 31 -1.32 2.99 -5.05
C ALA A 31 -0.56 2.18 -4.00
N GLY A 32 0.76 2.10 -4.15
CA GLY A 32 1.67 1.70 -3.06
C GLY A 32 2.08 2.95 -2.28
N ILE A 33 1.99 2.91 -0.95
CA ILE A 33 2.36 4.04 -0.08
C ILE A 33 3.51 3.63 0.83
N ASP A 34 4.63 4.32 0.70
CA ASP A 34 5.80 4.05 1.50
C ASP A 34 5.78 4.94 2.74
N ILE A 35 5.77 4.30 3.91
CA ILE A 35 5.72 4.98 5.21
C ILE A 35 6.99 4.67 6.00
N VAL A 36 7.60 5.72 6.56
CA VAL A 36 8.70 5.63 7.52
C VAL A 36 8.20 6.04 8.89
N ARG A 37 8.34 5.14 9.87
CA ARG A 37 8.10 5.45 11.29
C ARG A 37 9.25 6.30 11.82
N SER A 38 8.95 7.53 12.25
CA SER A 38 9.93 8.47 12.79
C SER A 38 9.64 8.81 14.26
N HIS A 39 10.57 9.53 14.92
CA HIS A 39 10.40 9.99 16.31
C HIS A 39 9.21 10.94 16.51
N ARG A 40 8.68 11.53 15.43
CA ARG A 40 7.57 12.50 15.43
C ARG A 40 6.29 11.93 14.84
N GLY A 41 6.21 10.61 14.72
CA GLY A 41 5.10 9.89 14.08
C GLY A 41 5.45 9.33 12.68
N PRO A 42 4.51 8.60 12.06
CA PRO A 42 4.67 8.09 10.71
C PRO A 42 4.77 9.22 9.68
N LEU A 43 5.61 9.03 8.66
CA LEU A 43 5.83 9.98 7.56
C LEU A 43 5.68 9.25 6.22
N ILE A 44 4.97 9.85 5.28
CA ILE A 44 4.89 9.32 3.90
C ILE A 44 6.15 9.75 3.14
N MET A 45 6.80 8.79 2.51
CA MET A 45 8.01 9.00 1.70
C MET A 45 7.70 9.03 0.20
N GLU A 46 6.87 8.10 -0.27
CA GLU A 46 6.57 7.93 -1.68
C GLU A 46 5.11 7.47 -1.88
N VAL A 47 4.52 7.88 -3.01
CA VAL A 47 3.23 7.40 -3.51
C VAL A 47 3.45 6.84 -4.90
N ASN A 48 3.30 5.53 -5.04
CA ASN A 48 3.58 4.77 -6.25
C ASN A 48 2.29 4.40 -6.99
N ALA A 49 2.09 4.92 -8.20
CA ALA A 49 0.89 4.63 -9.01
C ALA A 49 0.87 3.24 -9.64
N SER A 50 2.03 2.57 -9.74
CA SER A 50 2.16 1.21 -10.28
C SER A 50 3.06 0.38 -9.36
N PRO A 51 2.55 -0.06 -8.19
CA PRO A 51 3.32 -0.84 -7.25
C PRO A 51 3.56 -2.26 -7.76
N GLY A 52 4.74 -2.81 -7.51
CA GLY A 52 5.01 -4.23 -7.73
C GLY A 52 4.30 -5.08 -6.67
N LEU A 53 3.60 -6.14 -7.11
CA LEU A 53 2.77 -6.97 -6.22
C LEU A 53 3.48 -8.22 -5.68
N GLU A 54 4.35 -8.83 -6.47
CA GLU A 54 4.98 -10.13 -6.14
C GLU A 54 5.60 -10.17 -4.74
N GLY A 55 6.32 -9.10 -4.35
CA GLY A 55 6.98 -9.03 -3.05
C GLY A 55 6.00 -8.92 -1.88
N ILE A 56 4.96 -8.10 -2.00
CA ILE A 56 3.98 -7.90 -0.93
C ILE A 56 3.08 -9.13 -0.77
N GLU A 57 2.68 -9.76 -1.87
CA GLU A 57 1.86 -10.98 -1.81
C GLU A 57 2.63 -12.15 -1.19
N LYS A 58 3.89 -12.37 -1.60
CA LYS A 58 4.75 -13.41 -1.00
C LYS A 58 4.98 -13.19 0.49
N THR A 59 5.10 -11.94 0.91
CA THR A 59 5.40 -11.59 2.31
C THR A 59 4.15 -11.68 3.18
N THR A 60 3.02 -11.18 2.71
CA THR A 60 1.79 -11.05 3.51
C THR A 60 0.83 -12.23 3.34
N GLY A 61 0.94 -13.00 2.26
CA GLY A 61 -0.01 -14.03 1.87
C GLY A 61 -1.35 -13.49 1.35
N VAL A 62 -1.47 -12.17 1.16
CA VAL A 62 -2.67 -11.52 0.63
C VAL A 62 -2.62 -11.53 -0.89
N ASP A 63 -3.71 -11.94 -1.53
CA ASP A 63 -3.91 -11.86 -2.98
C ASP A 63 -4.34 -10.43 -3.36
N VAL A 64 -3.35 -9.54 -3.47
CA VAL A 64 -3.54 -8.11 -3.75
C VAL A 64 -4.03 -7.91 -5.18
N ALA A 65 -3.52 -8.70 -6.13
CA ALA A 65 -3.96 -8.66 -7.51
C ALA A 65 -5.47 -8.92 -7.62
N ASN A 66 -5.98 -9.97 -6.98
CA ASN A 66 -7.41 -10.26 -6.99
C ASN A 66 -8.22 -9.15 -6.31
N HIS A 67 -7.74 -8.56 -5.21
CA HIS A 67 -8.42 -7.42 -4.57
C HIS A 67 -8.54 -6.20 -5.49
N ILE A 68 -7.51 -5.92 -6.30
CA ILE A 68 -7.55 -4.86 -7.30
C ILE A 68 -8.58 -5.17 -8.39
N ILE A 69 -8.62 -6.41 -8.90
CA ILE A 69 -9.61 -6.83 -9.89
C ILE A 69 -11.03 -6.70 -9.33
N GLU A 70 -11.30 -7.22 -8.13
CA GLU A 70 -12.60 -7.09 -7.48
C GLU A 70 -13.01 -5.63 -7.26
N PHE A 71 -12.06 -4.76 -6.92
CA PHE A 71 -12.30 -3.32 -6.78
C PHE A 71 -12.74 -2.70 -8.11
N ILE A 72 -12.04 -3.03 -9.21
CA ILE A 72 -12.39 -2.53 -10.56
C ILE A 72 -13.77 -3.05 -10.97
N GLU A 73 -14.07 -4.34 -10.78
CA GLU A 73 -15.36 -4.93 -11.12
C GLU A 73 -16.53 -4.26 -10.39
N LYS A 74 -16.35 -3.91 -9.11
CA LYS A 74 -17.35 -3.19 -8.31
C LYS A 74 -17.60 -1.77 -8.83
N GLY A 75 -16.58 -1.13 -9.41
CA GLY A 75 -16.67 0.22 -9.98
C GLY A 75 -17.28 0.30 -11.38
N ILE A 76 -17.43 -0.83 -12.09
CA ILE A 76 -17.97 -0.91 -13.47
C ILE A 76 -19.51 -1.09 -13.48
N LYS A 77 -20.20 -0.89 -12.36
CA LYS A 77 -21.68 -0.97 -12.29
C LYS A 77 -22.39 0.35 -12.54
#